data_AF-A0A4Y8RVB9-F1
#
_entry.id   AF-A0A4Y8RVB9-F1
#
_cell.length_a   1.000
_cell.length_b   1.000
_cell.length_c   1.000
_cell.angle_alpha   90.00
_cell.angle_beta   90.00
_cell.angle_gamma   90.00
#
_symmetry.space_group_name_H-M   'P 1'
#
loop_
_entity.id
_entity.type
_entity.pdbx_description
1 polymer ?
#
loop_
_entity_poly.entity_id
_entity_poly.type
_entity_poly.pdbx_seq_one_letter_code
_entity_poly.pdbx_strand_id
1 'polypeptide(L)'
;MPDSTDRLALPYILADQAQKHVSHNAALVRLDALVHLAVLDRDRTEPPADPAPGDRHIVAAGPAGDWVGRAGSIAAWQDGAWLYLEPRPGWRAWSSADAAILVFDGSTWLPAALGAEDLSAGALSTLGVNTAADDFNRFAVKSSAVLVSHDDVSGSGNGSVLCTFNKQASGKDAGFNYQSGWSTRALMGLYGDDDFRIKVSPDGGTFHEALVVDRGSGRVAFPQTGAVDHLARGLFVKADPASVAFTRTAPGALELKAGTLVEVAGLVRHFEAATSIAMPALAAGTDYAVYACADGALRADPSPVAPAGYTAATSRMIGGFHYAAGGNATGYNTGGDATPQINPYSLWDLAWRPACPNPRGMALVAGRFWCDIYLTGVNVDADGSSRYGATIADGSSPPKVPAMFGGDGTTTYGSFTWFEATELLHSVGKTLLDYPDFVVASFGAKEGVSRGNDPVTTGFATTNAGATNADQALTSKWGIVQAVGCLWVWANAFGGPYTAGWADNAKGRGQTYQQPNAGLLGAHWSSGVNAGSRASTWNSAPWNSNSPFAARGRAEHLRRR
;
A
#
# COMPACT_ATOMS: atom_id res chain seq x y z
N MET A 1 51.79 -81.11 31.50
CA MET A 1 51.76 -80.33 30.26
C MET A 1 50.29 -80.19 29.91
N PRO A 2 49.79 -78.99 29.58
CA PRO A 2 48.45 -78.87 29.01
C PRO A 2 48.36 -79.71 27.73
N ASP A 3 47.21 -80.34 27.48
CA ASP A 3 46.97 -81.19 26.29
C ASP A 3 46.31 -80.40 25.14
N SER A 4 46.14 -79.08 25.30
CA SER A 4 45.54 -78.17 24.32
C SER A 4 46.04 -76.73 24.44
N THR A 5 45.80 -75.90 23.41
CA THR A 5 46.07 -74.45 23.43
C THR A 5 45.13 -73.69 24.38
N ASP A 6 45.57 -72.53 24.88
CA ASP A 6 44.88 -71.78 25.94
C ASP A 6 43.56 -71.11 25.50
N ARG A 7 43.46 -70.63 24.25
CA ARG A 7 42.28 -69.84 23.81
C ARG A 7 41.24 -70.65 23.05
N LEU A 8 41.70 -71.47 22.11
CA LEU A 8 40.85 -72.24 21.19
C LEU A 8 40.72 -73.71 21.59
N ALA A 9 41.39 -74.14 22.66
CA ALA A 9 41.42 -75.54 23.11
C ALA A 9 41.81 -76.51 21.98
N LEU A 10 42.73 -76.10 21.10
CA LEU A 10 43.21 -76.94 20.01
C LEU A 10 44.09 -78.06 20.60
N PRO A 11 43.79 -79.33 20.33
CA PRO A 11 44.50 -80.44 20.94
C PRO A 11 45.95 -80.49 20.45
N TYR A 12 46.88 -80.66 21.38
CA TYR A 12 48.30 -80.88 21.06
C TYR A 12 48.55 -82.32 20.66
N ILE A 13 49.53 -82.52 19.77
CA ILE A 13 50.06 -83.86 19.48
C ILE A 13 50.96 -84.27 20.65
N LEU A 14 50.64 -85.39 21.30
CA LEU A 14 51.45 -85.98 22.37
C LEU A 14 52.80 -86.49 21.82
N ALA A 15 53.82 -86.53 22.69
CA ALA A 15 55.18 -86.86 22.29
C ALA A 15 55.34 -88.35 21.93
N ASP A 16 55.22 -88.70 20.64
CA ASP A 16 55.79 -89.94 20.06
C ASP A 16 55.96 -89.83 18.52
N GLN A 17 56.94 -90.55 17.97
CA GLN A 17 57.38 -90.59 16.57
C GLN A 17 57.96 -89.29 15.96
N ALA A 18 59.30 -89.18 16.01
CA ALA A 18 60.14 -88.29 15.19
C ALA A 18 59.96 -86.77 15.37
N GLN A 19 59.66 -86.30 16.60
CA GLN A 19 59.62 -84.87 16.99
C GLN A 19 58.68 -83.96 16.16
N LYS A 20 57.77 -84.52 15.36
CA LYS A 20 56.81 -83.72 14.55
C LYS A 20 55.91 -82.83 15.42
N HIS A 21 55.59 -83.29 16.64
CA HIS A 21 54.83 -82.57 17.64
C HIS A 21 55.42 -81.19 17.97
N VAL A 22 56.76 -81.04 17.95
CA VAL A 22 57.42 -79.76 18.27
C VAL A 22 57.03 -78.68 17.27
N SER A 23 57.23 -78.94 15.98
CA SER A 23 56.94 -77.97 14.92
C SER A 23 55.43 -77.71 14.73
N HIS A 24 54.61 -78.75 14.90
CA HIS A 24 53.16 -78.62 14.72
C HIS A 24 52.50 -77.91 15.90
N ASN A 25 52.81 -78.29 17.15
CA ASN A 25 52.25 -77.63 18.33
C ASN A 25 52.69 -76.15 18.39
N ALA A 26 53.93 -75.83 17.98
CA ALA A 26 54.37 -74.43 17.85
C ALA A 26 53.56 -73.64 16.80
N ALA A 27 53.12 -74.29 15.72
CA ALA A 27 52.22 -73.66 14.75
C ALA A 27 50.80 -73.48 15.32
N LEU A 28 50.29 -74.44 16.10
CA LEU A 28 49.00 -74.35 16.78
C LEU A 28 48.98 -73.20 17.81
N VAL A 29 50.05 -73.03 18.60
CA VAL A 29 50.23 -71.88 19.52
C VAL A 29 50.15 -70.54 18.78
N ARG A 30 50.82 -70.41 17.62
CA ARG A 30 50.75 -69.19 16.81
C ARG A 30 49.36 -68.95 16.22
N LEU A 31 48.67 -70.01 15.79
CA LEU A 31 47.30 -69.92 15.30
C LEU A 31 46.32 -69.54 16.41
N ASP A 32 46.48 -70.11 17.61
CA ASP A 32 45.70 -69.79 18.80
C ASP A 32 45.81 -68.30 19.18
N ALA A 33 47.00 -67.73 19.01
CA ALA A 33 47.24 -66.31 19.23
C ALA A 33 46.66 -65.40 18.13
N LEU A 34 46.55 -65.83 16.87
CA LEU A 34 46.16 -64.97 15.73
C LEU A 34 44.71 -65.13 15.27
N VAL A 35 44.14 -66.33 15.40
CA VAL A 35 42.74 -66.57 15.01
C VAL A 35 41.84 -65.85 16.01
N HIS A 36 40.89 -65.06 15.49
CA HIS A 36 40.07 -64.14 16.28
C HIS A 36 40.95 -63.25 17.20
N LEU A 37 41.94 -62.59 16.59
CA LEU A 37 42.88 -61.72 17.28
C LEU A 37 42.13 -60.64 18.07
N ALA A 38 42.17 -60.77 19.39
CA ALA A 38 41.60 -59.85 20.36
C ALA A 38 42.63 -59.61 21.45
N VAL A 39 43.04 -58.36 21.58
CA VAL A 39 44.03 -57.88 22.54
C VAL A 39 43.34 -57.10 23.64
N LEU A 40 43.91 -57.13 24.84
CA LEU A 40 43.38 -56.40 25.98
C LEU A 40 43.57 -54.89 25.81
N ASP A 41 44.70 -54.49 25.22
CA ASP A 41 45.11 -53.10 25.04
C ASP A 41 46.26 -52.99 24.01
N ARG A 42 46.63 -51.75 23.72
CA ARG A 42 47.67 -51.40 22.73
C ARG A 42 48.65 -50.32 23.18
N ASP A 43 48.50 -49.82 24.39
CA ASP A 43 49.19 -48.65 24.93
C ASP A 43 50.13 -48.98 26.10
N ARG A 44 50.20 -50.25 26.51
CA ARG A 44 51.10 -50.68 27.59
C ARG A 44 52.54 -50.89 27.07
N THR A 45 53.50 -50.39 27.84
CA THR A 45 54.95 -50.47 27.54
C THR A 45 55.67 -51.56 28.33
N GLU A 46 55.07 -52.10 29.39
CA GLU A 46 55.64 -53.15 30.25
C GLU A 46 54.67 -54.34 30.36
N PRO A 47 55.15 -55.59 30.44
CA PRO A 47 54.28 -56.74 30.67
C PRO A 47 53.49 -56.60 31.98
N PRO A 48 52.22 -57.04 32.05
CA PRO A 48 51.50 -57.20 33.31
C PRO A 48 52.32 -58.03 34.31
N ALA A 49 52.23 -57.72 35.60
CA ALA A 49 52.97 -58.44 36.64
C ALA A 49 52.54 -59.92 36.74
N ASP A 50 51.25 -60.19 36.54
CA ASP A 50 50.64 -61.52 36.58
C ASP A 50 49.77 -61.77 35.32
N PRO A 51 50.39 -62.02 34.15
CA PRO A 51 49.65 -62.25 32.92
C PRO A 51 48.94 -63.61 32.95
N ALA A 52 47.68 -63.65 32.54
CA ALA A 52 46.92 -64.90 32.45
C ALA A 52 47.22 -65.63 31.12
N PRO A 53 47.24 -66.97 31.11
CA PRO A 53 47.40 -67.74 29.87
C PRO A 53 46.40 -67.29 28.80
N GLY A 54 46.91 -67.03 27.60
CA GLY A 54 46.14 -66.52 26.47
C GLY A 54 46.00 -65.00 26.42
N ASP A 55 46.47 -64.22 27.40
CA ASP A 55 46.46 -62.75 27.31
C ASP A 55 47.25 -62.27 26.09
N ARG A 56 46.72 -61.23 25.42
CA ARG A 56 47.35 -60.66 24.22
C ARG A 56 47.35 -59.14 24.31
N HIS A 57 48.46 -58.53 23.97
CA HIS A 57 48.65 -57.08 23.95
C HIS A 57 49.32 -56.65 22.65
N ILE A 58 49.03 -55.44 22.19
CA ILE A 58 49.91 -54.77 21.23
C ILE A 58 50.91 -53.97 22.05
N VAL A 59 52.19 -54.27 21.89
CA VAL A 59 53.25 -53.61 22.66
C VAL A 59 53.39 -52.15 22.21
N ALA A 60 53.27 -51.21 23.14
CA ALA A 60 53.41 -49.80 22.84
C ALA A 60 54.86 -49.38 22.55
N ALA A 61 55.04 -48.13 22.10
CA ALA A 61 56.36 -47.57 21.86
C ALA A 61 57.16 -47.40 23.16
N GLY A 62 58.47 -47.66 23.12
CA GLY A 62 59.34 -47.61 24.31
C GLY A 62 59.16 -48.79 25.27
N PRO A 63 59.16 -50.05 24.79
CA PRO A 63 58.90 -51.18 25.65
C PRO A 63 60.02 -51.43 26.66
N ALA A 64 59.63 -51.85 27.86
CA ALA A 64 60.50 -52.18 28.98
C ALA A 64 60.20 -53.60 29.52
N GLY A 65 61.03 -54.07 30.46
CA GLY A 65 60.96 -55.45 30.96
C GLY A 65 61.15 -56.48 29.84
N ASP A 66 60.36 -57.55 29.86
CA ASP A 66 60.45 -58.63 28.85
C ASP A 66 60.10 -58.17 27.43
N TRP A 67 59.46 -57.01 27.28
CA TRP A 67 58.98 -56.50 25.99
C TRP A 67 60.06 -55.70 25.23
N VAL A 68 61.26 -55.49 25.79
CA VAL A 68 62.34 -54.71 25.15
C VAL A 68 62.60 -55.19 23.71
N GLY A 69 62.58 -54.25 22.77
CA GLY A 69 62.82 -54.51 21.35
C GLY A 69 61.61 -55.05 20.57
N ARG A 70 60.41 -55.11 21.18
CA ARG A 70 59.18 -55.68 20.58
C ARG A 70 58.07 -54.64 20.35
N ALA A 71 58.43 -53.38 20.16
CA ALA A 71 57.46 -52.31 19.92
C ALA A 71 56.59 -52.61 18.69
N GLY A 72 55.27 -52.48 18.83
CA GLY A 72 54.29 -52.71 17.77
C GLY A 72 53.92 -54.17 17.51
N SER A 73 54.68 -55.13 18.05
CA SER A 73 54.38 -56.55 17.94
C SER A 73 53.16 -56.93 18.81
N ILE A 74 52.50 -58.02 18.46
CA ILE A 74 51.50 -58.65 19.32
C ILE A 74 52.25 -59.55 20.30
N ALA A 75 52.18 -59.24 21.59
CA ALA A 75 52.68 -60.08 22.67
C ALA A 75 51.55 -60.96 23.20
N ALA A 76 51.71 -62.28 23.09
CA ALA A 76 50.76 -63.27 23.60
C ALA A 76 51.41 -64.09 24.73
N TRP A 77 50.78 -64.17 25.90
CA TRP A 77 51.28 -64.97 27.02
C TRP A 77 50.83 -66.43 26.86
N GLN A 78 51.76 -67.34 26.59
CA GLN A 78 51.48 -68.77 26.42
C GLN A 78 52.61 -69.62 27.00
N ASP A 79 52.28 -70.76 27.60
CA ASP A 79 53.25 -71.71 28.17
C ASP A 79 54.28 -71.07 29.13
N GLY A 80 53.86 -70.02 29.86
CA GLY A 80 54.71 -69.30 30.82
C GLY A 80 55.75 -68.35 30.19
N ALA A 81 55.62 -68.02 28.91
CA ALA A 81 56.48 -67.06 28.22
C ALA A 81 55.70 -66.17 27.23
N TRP A 82 56.31 -65.06 26.83
CA TRP A 82 55.76 -64.18 25.79
C TRP A 82 56.13 -64.66 24.38
N LEU A 83 55.10 -64.96 23.58
CA LEU A 83 55.19 -65.14 22.14
C LEU A 83 54.98 -63.79 21.45
N TYR A 84 55.96 -63.35 20.65
CA TYR A 84 55.85 -62.12 19.86
C TYR A 84 55.54 -62.42 18.39
N LEU A 85 54.53 -61.73 17.85
CA LEU A 85 54.08 -61.86 16.47
C LEU A 85 54.13 -60.49 15.80
N GLU A 86 54.93 -60.37 14.73
CA GLU A 86 55.04 -59.13 13.98
C GLU A 86 53.82 -58.96 13.04
N PRO A 87 53.04 -57.88 13.19
CA PRO A 87 51.89 -57.65 12.31
C PRO A 87 52.31 -57.33 10.88
N ARG A 88 51.44 -57.69 9.92
CA ARG A 88 51.59 -57.31 8.50
C ARG A 88 50.49 -56.35 8.11
N PRO A 89 50.72 -55.45 7.12
CA PRO A 89 49.68 -54.56 6.61
C PRO A 89 48.38 -55.33 6.33
N GLY A 90 47.25 -54.80 6.82
CA GLY A 90 45.93 -55.39 6.69
C GLY A 90 45.53 -56.39 7.79
N TRP A 91 46.41 -56.69 8.76
CA TRP A 91 46.02 -57.44 9.96
C TRP A 91 44.94 -56.69 10.75
N ARG A 92 44.00 -57.44 11.34
CA ARG A 92 42.88 -56.92 12.10
C ARG A 92 42.89 -57.48 13.52
N ALA A 93 42.71 -56.61 14.51
CA ALA A 93 42.65 -56.98 15.92
C ALA A 93 41.49 -56.26 16.61
N TRP A 94 40.72 -56.95 17.45
CA TRP A 94 39.82 -56.29 18.39
C TRP A 94 40.61 -55.81 19.61
N SER A 95 40.54 -54.53 19.95
CA SER A 95 41.09 -53.99 21.21
C SER A 95 39.98 -53.87 22.23
N SER A 96 40.09 -54.62 23.33
CA SER A 96 39.11 -54.58 24.42
C SER A 96 39.09 -53.22 25.13
N ALA A 97 40.25 -52.60 25.33
CA ALA A 97 40.35 -51.27 25.94
C ALA A 97 39.71 -50.17 25.09
N ASP A 98 39.86 -50.23 23.76
CA ASP A 98 39.32 -49.21 22.84
C ASP A 98 37.89 -49.52 22.37
N ALA A 99 37.38 -50.72 22.65
CA ALA A 99 36.13 -51.26 22.10
C ALA A 99 36.03 -51.09 20.57
N ALA A 100 37.12 -51.31 19.85
CA ALA A 100 37.23 -51.06 18.42
C ALA A 100 38.05 -52.13 17.67
N ILE A 101 37.73 -52.29 16.37
CA ILE A 101 38.59 -53.03 15.45
C ILE A 101 39.74 -52.12 15.04
N LEU A 102 40.96 -52.61 15.19
CA LEU A 102 42.17 -51.99 14.71
C LEU A 102 42.63 -52.67 13.42
N VAL A 103 43.17 -51.90 12.49
CA VAL A 103 43.85 -52.36 11.28
C VAL A 103 45.32 -51.91 11.35
N PHE A 104 46.25 -52.83 11.10
CA PHE A 104 47.66 -52.48 10.98
C PHE A 104 47.95 -51.93 9.58
N ASP A 105 48.45 -50.70 9.49
CA ASP A 105 48.70 -50.02 8.21
C ASP A 105 50.08 -50.33 7.59
N GLY A 106 50.92 -51.07 8.32
CA GLY A 106 52.31 -51.35 7.98
C GLY A 106 53.33 -50.66 8.88
N SER A 107 52.89 -49.69 9.69
CA SER A 107 53.71 -48.96 10.65
C SER A 107 53.10 -48.90 12.05
N THR A 108 51.77 -48.77 12.15
CA THR A 108 51.05 -48.68 13.41
C THR A 108 49.66 -49.30 13.29
N TRP A 109 49.03 -49.57 14.44
CA TRP A 109 47.64 -49.99 14.51
C TRP A 109 46.73 -48.76 14.57
N LEU A 110 45.68 -48.71 13.75
CA LEU A 110 44.71 -47.61 13.72
C LEU A 110 43.29 -48.16 13.83
N PRO A 111 42.34 -47.46 14.47
CA PRO A 111 40.93 -47.84 14.39
C PRO A 111 40.46 -47.93 12.95
N ALA A 112 39.62 -48.91 12.63
CA ALA A 112 38.94 -49.00 11.35
C ALA A 112 37.96 -47.81 11.20
N ALA A 113 38.40 -46.72 10.55
CA ALA A 113 37.57 -45.58 10.19
C ALA A 113 36.82 -45.83 8.88
N LEU A 114 35.83 -44.97 8.56
CA LEU A 114 35.22 -44.90 7.22
C LEU A 114 36.35 -44.83 6.17
N GLY A 115 36.37 -45.78 5.24
CA GLY A 115 37.39 -45.86 4.22
C GLY A 115 37.18 -44.83 3.12
N ALA A 116 38.22 -44.58 2.32
CA ALA A 116 38.10 -43.73 1.12
C ALA A 116 37.05 -44.25 0.12
N GLU A 117 36.79 -45.56 0.11
CA GLU A 117 35.73 -46.18 -0.72
C GLU A 117 34.33 -45.81 -0.23
N ASP A 118 34.11 -45.71 1.08
CA ASP A 118 32.82 -45.31 1.69
C ASP A 118 32.43 -43.87 1.35
N LEU A 119 33.41 -43.03 1.01
CA LEU A 119 33.25 -41.62 0.63
C LEU A 119 33.28 -41.38 -0.88
N SER A 120 33.63 -42.41 -1.66
CA SER A 120 33.75 -42.29 -3.12
C SER A 120 32.38 -42.33 -3.81
N ALA A 121 32.20 -41.50 -4.84
CA ALA A 121 31.05 -41.53 -5.76
C ALA A 121 29.64 -41.52 -5.13
N GLY A 122 29.46 -40.90 -3.95
CA GLY A 122 28.15 -40.80 -3.29
C GLY A 122 27.72 -42.06 -2.52
N ALA A 123 28.67 -42.92 -2.15
CA ALA A 123 28.41 -44.14 -1.38
C ALA A 123 27.93 -43.87 0.07
N LEU A 124 28.20 -42.68 0.63
CA LEU A 124 27.71 -42.31 1.96
C LEU A 124 26.21 -41.98 1.92
N SER A 125 25.37 -42.97 2.22
CA SER A 125 23.91 -42.84 2.16
C SER A 125 23.32 -42.06 3.34
N THR A 126 23.96 -42.09 4.51
CA THR A 126 23.51 -41.41 5.72
C THR A 126 24.69 -40.88 6.54
N LEU A 127 24.53 -39.72 7.19
CA LEU A 127 25.51 -39.10 8.08
C LEU A 127 24.80 -38.43 9.26
N GLY A 128 25.15 -38.88 10.47
CA GLY A 128 24.61 -38.37 11.73
C GLY A 128 25.68 -37.73 12.61
N VAL A 129 25.40 -36.53 13.15
CA VAL A 129 26.25 -35.85 14.14
C VAL A 129 25.49 -35.77 15.46
N ASN A 130 25.97 -36.47 16.50
CA ASN A 130 25.31 -36.65 17.81
C ASN A 130 23.87 -37.20 17.74
N THR A 131 23.49 -37.82 16.62
CA THR A 131 22.20 -38.48 16.40
C THR A 131 22.33 -39.51 15.29
N ALA A 132 21.48 -40.54 15.31
CA ALA A 132 21.34 -41.41 14.14
C ALA A 132 20.65 -40.64 13.00
N ALA A 133 21.15 -40.85 11.78
CA ALA A 133 20.45 -40.47 10.55
C ALA A 133 19.53 -41.62 10.10
N ASP A 134 18.51 -41.30 9.31
CA ASP A 134 17.51 -42.26 8.83
C ASP A 134 17.23 -42.06 7.33
N ASP A 135 16.32 -42.85 6.76
CA ASP A 135 16.01 -42.82 5.33
C ASP A 135 15.40 -41.48 4.85
N PHE A 136 14.81 -40.71 5.77
CA PHE A 136 14.25 -39.38 5.52
C PHE A 136 15.29 -38.29 5.83
N ASN A 137 15.86 -38.29 7.03
CA ASN A 137 16.89 -37.36 7.50
C ASN A 137 18.27 -37.96 7.27
N ARG A 138 18.65 -38.11 6.01
CA ARG A 138 19.94 -38.72 5.62
C ARG A 138 21.14 -37.91 6.10
N PHE A 139 20.98 -36.61 6.30
CA PHE A 139 21.93 -35.78 7.04
C PHE A 139 21.24 -35.25 8.29
N ALA A 140 21.62 -35.77 9.47
CA ALA A 140 20.98 -35.44 10.73
C ALA A 140 22.00 -34.88 11.72
N VAL A 141 21.73 -33.70 12.28
CA VAL A 141 22.66 -33.00 13.17
C VAL A 141 21.96 -32.59 14.46
N LYS A 142 22.49 -33.01 15.60
CA LYS A 142 22.14 -32.47 16.93
C LYS A 142 23.33 -31.67 17.46
N SER A 143 23.26 -30.36 17.28
CA SER A 143 24.30 -29.43 17.72
C SER A 143 23.69 -28.10 18.19
N SER A 144 24.49 -27.29 18.89
CA SER A 144 24.11 -25.92 19.26
C SER A 144 24.22 -24.94 18.08
N ALA A 145 25.03 -25.25 17.06
CA ALA A 145 25.25 -24.43 15.87
C ALA A 145 25.72 -25.29 14.68
N VAL A 146 25.47 -24.81 13.46
CA VAL A 146 25.96 -25.38 12.19
C VAL A 146 26.55 -24.24 11.37
N LEU A 147 27.82 -24.34 10.98
CA LEU A 147 28.48 -23.37 10.10
C LEU A 147 28.62 -23.96 8.70
N VAL A 148 28.16 -23.22 7.70
CA VAL A 148 28.42 -23.48 6.28
C VAL A 148 29.10 -22.23 5.73
N SER A 149 30.33 -22.37 5.24
CA SER A 149 31.16 -21.27 4.76
C SER A 149 31.66 -21.52 3.34
N HIS A 150 32.10 -20.45 2.68
CA HIS A 150 32.78 -20.53 1.41
C HIS A 150 34.07 -21.35 1.52
N ASP A 151 34.46 -22.00 0.44
CA ASP A 151 35.69 -22.78 0.37
C ASP A 151 36.91 -21.86 0.24
N ASP A 152 37.57 -21.64 1.36
CA ASP A 152 38.84 -20.92 1.48
C ASP A 152 40.04 -21.86 1.69
N VAL A 153 39.84 -23.19 1.61
CA VAL A 153 40.85 -24.21 1.93
C VAL A 153 41.37 -24.93 0.69
N SER A 154 40.51 -25.27 -0.28
CA SER A 154 40.92 -26.12 -1.42
C SER A 154 41.71 -25.39 -2.50
N GLY A 155 41.68 -24.05 -2.51
CA GLY A 155 42.20 -23.21 -3.59
C GLY A 155 41.34 -23.18 -4.86
N SER A 156 40.22 -23.90 -4.89
CA SER A 156 39.28 -23.95 -6.03
C SER A 156 37.93 -23.29 -5.77
N GLY A 157 37.73 -22.71 -4.58
CA GLY A 157 36.50 -22.03 -4.20
C GLY A 157 36.20 -20.80 -5.06
N ASN A 158 34.92 -20.59 -5.36
CA ASN A 158 34.43 -19.42 -6.10
C ASN A 158 33.87 -18.30 -5.20
N GLY A 159 34.06 -18.41 -3.88
CA GLY A 159 33.60 -17.46 -2.88
C GLY A 159 32.10 -17.49 -2.57
N SER A 160 31.30 -18.30 -3.26
CA SER A 160 29.85 -18.39 -3.04
C SER A 160 29.48 -19.57 -2.13
N VAL A 161 28.42 -19.40 -1.34
CA VAL A 161 27.78 -20.48 -0.59
C VAL A 161 26.32 -20.56 -1.04
N LEU A 162 25.94 -21.68 -1.66
CA LEU A 162 24.59 -21.88 -2.19
C LEU A 162 23.99 -23.18 -1.66
N CYS A 163 22.82 -23.08 -1.04
CA CYS A 163 21.97 -24.22 -0.72
C CYS A 163 20.84 -24.28 -1.74
N THR A 164 20.82 -25.31 -2.58
CA THR A 164 19.78 -25.50 -3.60
C THR A 164 18.73 -26.48 -3.08
N PHE A 165 17.48 -26.02 -3.01
CA PHE A 165 16.34 -26.85 -2.63
C PHE A 165 15.44 -27.01 -3.86
N ASN A 166 15.42 -28.22 -4.43
CA ASN A 166 14.59 -28.54 -5.58
C ASN A 166 13.42 -29.42 -5.17
N LYS A 167 12.20 -29.03 -5.52
CA LYS A 167 10.98 -29.83 -5.28
C LYS A 167 10.52 -30.49 -6.58
N GLN A 168 9.91 -31.66 -6.45
CA GLN A 168 9.49 -32.48 -7.60
C GLN A 168 8.45 -31.79 -8.50
N ALA A 169 7.56 -30.99 -7.93
CA ALA A 169 6.44 -30.34 -8.61
C ALA A 169 5.91 -29.15 -7.79
N SER A 170 5.01 -28.36 -8.37
CA SER A 170 4.47 -27.15 -7.72
C SER A 170 3.77 -27.44 -6.40
N GLY A 171 2.97 -28.51 -6.30
CA GLY A 171 2.26 -28.88 -5.07
C GLY A 171 3.12 -29.47 -3.94
N LYS A 172 4.45 -29.39 -4.03
CA LYS A 172 5.39 -29.87 -3.00
C LYS A 172 6.08 -28.70 -2.31
N ASP A 173 6.79 -29.03 -1.24
CA ASP A 173 7.43 -28.05 -0.37
C ASP A 173 8.95 -28.07 -0.52
N ALA A 174 9.57 -26.90 -0.45
CA ALA A 174 11.02 -26.71 -0.39
C ALA A 174 11.32 -25.45 0.44
N GLY A 175 12.06 -25.59 1.54
CA GLY A 175 12.38 -24.46 2.41
C GLY A 175 12.90 -24.86 3.78
N PHE A 176 12.95 -23.88 4.68
CA PHE A 176 13.36 -24.05 6.07
C PHE A 176 12.15 -24.24 6.99
N ASN A 177 12.22 -25.25 7.86
CA ASN A 177 11.24 -25.51 8.91
C ASN A 177 11.84 -25.19 10.29
N TYR A 178 11.21 -24.28 11.02
CA TYR A 178 11.63 -23.87 12.36
C TYR A 178 10.66 -24.45 13.40
N GLN A 179 11.17 -25.22 14.36
CA GLN A 179 10.36 -25.99 15.30
C GLN A 179 10.68 -25.71 16.77
N SER A 180 9.70 -25.94 17.65
CA SER A 180 9.87 -26.00 19.11
C SER A 180 9.17 -27.24 19.65
N GLY A 181 9.90 -28.11 20.36
CA GLY A 181 9.35 -29.34 20.92
C GLY A 181 8.73 -30.26 19.87
N TRP A 182 9.39 -30.42 18.71
CA TRP A 182 8.91 -31.21 17.57
C TRP A 182 7.62 -30.70 16.89
N SER A 183 7.16 -29.49 17.24
CA SER A 183 6.06 -28.80 16.57
C SER A 183 6.57 -27.62 15.74
N THR A 184 6.14 -27.54 14.49
CA THR A 184 6.51 -26.46 13.56
C THR A 184 5.95 -25.11 14.02
N ARG A 185 6.78 -24.07 14.02
CA ARG A 185 6.43 -22.70 14.42
C ARG A 185 6.58 -21.68 13.31
N ALA A 186 7.52 -21.89 12.39
CA ALA A 186 7.67 -21.04 11.23
C ALA A 186 8.17 -21.81 10.00
N LEU A 187 7.84 -21.31 8.83
CA LEU A 187 8.22 -21.84 7.51
C LEU A 187 8.71 -20.70 6.62
N MET A 188 9.75 -20.94 5.84
CA MET A 188 10.29 -19.98 4.85
C MET A 188 10.73 -20.69 3.57
N GLY A 189 10.07 -20.41 2.45
CA GLY A 189 10.33 -21.09 1.17
C GLY A 189 9.09 -21.25 0.28
N LEU A 190 9.10 -22.27 -0.57
CA LEU A 190 8.00 -22.66 -1.45
C LEU A 190 7.15 -23.72 -0.75
N TYR A 191 5.92 -23.38 -0.37
CA TYR A 191 5.04 -24.27 0.41
C TYR A 191 3.65 -24.35 -0.18
N GLY A 192 3.33 -25.49 -0.80
CA GLY A 192 2.06 -25.79 -1.46
C GLY A 192 1.94 -25.34 -2.93
N ASP A 193 2.81 -24.43 -3.38
CA ASP A 193 2.92 -23.94 -4.76
C ASP A 193 4.31 -23.29 -4.99
N ASP A 194 4.48 -22.60 -6.12
CA ASP A 194 5.75 -21.94 -6.48
C ASP A 194 5.83 -20.46 -6.03
N ASP A 195 4.90 -19.96 -5.22
CA ASP A 195 5.06 -18.64 -4.59
C ASP A 195 6.02 -18.73 -3.41
N PHE A 196 6.83 -17.69 -3.20
CA PHE A 196 7.71 -17.63 -2.04
C PHE A 196 6.94 -17.10 -0.83
N ARG A 197 7.03 -17.80 0.32
CA ARG A 197 6.19 -17.51 1.49
C ARG A 197 6.97 -17.54 2.80
N ILE A 198 6.50 -16.74 3.76
CA ILE A 198 6.85 -16.84 5.19
C ILE A 198 5.56 -17.08 5.97
N LYS A 199 5.51 -18.17 6.75
CA LYS A 199 4.33 -18.55 7.54
C LYS A 199 4.73 -18.80 8.99
N VAL A 200 3.84 -18.51 9.94
CA VAL A 200 4.01 -18.82 11.37
C VAL A 200 2.82 -19.61 11.91
N SER A 201 3.04 -20.42 12.94
CA SER A 201 2.01 -21.27 13.54
C SER A 201 2.10 -21.28 15.07
N PRO A 202 0.98 -21.08 15.79
CA PRO A 202 0.93 -21.18 17.24
C PRO A 202 0.96 -22.64 17.74
N ASP A 203 0.54 -23.62 16.93
CA ASP A 203 0.26 -25.00 17.34
C ASP A 203 0.95 -26.07 16.46
N GLY A 204 1.46 -25.69 15.29
CA GLY A 204 2.04 -26.58 14.28
C GLY A 204 1.02 -27.18 13.32
N GLY A 205 -0.27 -26.86 13.48
CA GLY A 205 -1.35 -27.28 12.59
C GLY A 205 -1.96 -26.12 11.81
N THR A 206 -2.20 -24.98 12.47
CA THR A 206 -2.78 -23.78 11.88
C THR A 206 -1.68 -22.81 11.48
N PHE A 207 -1.60 -22.44 10.19
CA PHE A 207 -0.56 -21.54 9.70
C PHE A 207 -1.13 -20.19 9.25
N HIS A 208 -0.45 -19.12 9.66
CA HIS A 208 -0.72 -17.74 9.30
C HIS A 208 0.33 -17.27 8.28
N GLU A 209 -0.10 -16.86 7.09
CA GLU A 209 0.80 -16.40 6.01
C GLU A 209 1.21 -14.94 6.20
N ALA A 210 2.41 -14.70 6.76
CA ALA A 210 2.89 -13.34 7.03
C ALA A 210 3.29 -12.60 5.74
N LEU A 211 3.91 -13.30 4.79
CA LEU A 211 4.40 -12.75 3.51
C LEU A 211 4.20 -13.75 2.39
N VAL A 212 3.76 -13.27 1.23
CA VAL A 212 3.65 -14.03 -0.03
C VAL A 212 4.22 -13.19 -1.17
N VAL A 213 5.11 -13.76 -1.99
CA VAL A 213 5.61 -13.16 -3.23
C VAL A 213 5.04 -13.94 -4.40
N ASP A 214 4.21 -13.26 -5.20
CA ASP A 214 3.62 -13.85 -6.41
C ASP A 214 4.72 -14.19 -7.43
N ARG A 215 4.75 -15.44 -7.88
CA ARG A 215 5.77 -15.95 -8.83
C ARG A 215 5.71 -15.32 -10.23
N GLY A 216 4.54 -14.85 -10.68
CA GLY A 216 4.34 -14.33 -12.03
C GLY A 216 4.66 -12.83 -12.14
N SER A 217 4.33 -12.06 -11.11
CA SER A 217 4.45 -10.60 -11.10
C SER A 217 5.51 -10.05 -10.13
N GLY A 218 6.03 -10.87 -9.22
CA GLY A 218 6.96 -10.43 -8.16
C GLY A 218 6.32 -9.51 -7.11
N ARG A 219 4.99 -9.47 -7.03
CA ARG A 219 4.27 -8.60 -6.09
C ARG A 219 4.32 -9.21 -4.69
N VAL A 220 4.59 -8.37 -3.69
CA VAL A 220 4.65 -8.76 -2.29
C VAL A 220 3.31 -8.46 -1.62
N ALA A 221 2.72 -9.46 -0.97
CA ALA A 221 1.53 -9.34 -0.15
C ALA A 221 1.85 -9.68 1.32
N PHE A 222 1.10 -9.07 2.24
CA PHE A 222 1.20 -9.30 3.68
C PHE A 222 -0.15 -9.76 4.28
N PRO A 223 -0.60 -11.01 3.99
CA PRO A 223 -1.98 -11.46 4.24
C PRO A 223 -2.48 -11.30 5.67
N GLN A 224 -1.58 -11.37 6.66
CA GLN A 224 -1.92 -11.29 8.09
C GLN A 224 -1.75 -9.89 8.69
N THR A 225 -1.40 -8.89 7.88
CA THR A 225 -1.08 -7.53 8.36
C THR A 225 -2.19 -6.52 8.04
N GLY A 226 -3.29 -6.99 7.45
CA GLY A 226 -4.32 -6.12 6.86
C GLY A 226 -3.80 -5.33 5.66
N ALA A 227 -4.68 -4.59 4.99
CA ALA A 227 -4.18 -3.43 4.24
C ALA A 227 -3.47 -2.51 5.26
N VAL A 228 -2.50 -1.70 4.84
CA VAL A 228 -1.96 -0.62 5.69
C VAL A 228 -3.10 0.34 6.07
N ASP A 229 -3.87 0.01 7.11
CA ASP A 229 -5.24 0.48 7.34
C ASP A 229 -5.31 1.80 8.13
N HIS A 230 -4.17 2.40 8.48
CA HIS A 230 -4.13 3.58 9.37
C HIS A 230 -3.33 4.81 8.89
N LEU A 231 -2.70 4.80 7.70
CA LEU A 231 -1.96 6.00 7.21
C LEU A 231 -2.61 6.73 6.02
N ALA A 232 -3.80 6.32 5.56
CA ALA A 232 -4.39 6.89 4.33
C ALA A 232 -5.87 7.28 4.42
N ARG A 233 -6.50 7.34 5.61
CA ARG A 233 -7.89 7.83 5.71
C ARG A 233 -7.98 9.25 5.12
N GLY A 234 -8.78 9.40 4.07
CA GLY A 234 -8.89 10.65 3.34
C GLY A 234 -7.85 10.87 2.23
N LEU A 235 -7.01 9.89 1.89
CA LEU A 235 -6.05 10.01 0.79
C LEU A 235 -6.76 10.34 -0.53
N PHE A 236 -6.35 11.41 -1.19
CA PHE A 236 -6.80 11.77 -2.53
C PHE A 236 -5.62 12.42 -3.25
N VAL A 237 -4.98 11.69 -4.16
CA VAL A 237 -3.79 12.14 -4.89
C VAL A 237 -4.07 12.08 -6.38
N LYS A 238 -3.65 13.12 -7.11
CA LYS A 238 -3.78 13.23 -8.56
C LYS A 238 -2.40 13.23 -9.18
N ALA A 239 -2.26 12.65 -10.38
CA ALA A 239 -1.03 12.73 -11.15
C ALA A 239 -0.67 14.19 -11.50
N ASP A 240 -1.66 15.01 -11.83
CA ASP A 240 -1.52 16.45 -12.04
C ASP A 240 -2.28 17.24 -10.94
N PRO A 241 -1.58 17.76 -9.91
CA PRO A 241 -2.21 18.58 -8.88
C PRO A 241 -2.63 19.98 -9.39
N ALA A 242 -2.16 20.40 -10.58
CA ALA A 242 -2.42 21.71 -11.15
C ALA A 242 -3.68 21.76 -12.05
N SER A 243 -4.48 20.69 -12.09
CA SER A 243 -5.78 20.66 -12.76
C SER A 243 -6.81 19.85 -11.98
N VAL A 244 -8.09 20.00 -12.32
CA VAL A 244 -9.16 19.17 -11.75
C VAL A 244 -8.98 17.69 -12.12
N ALA A 245 -9.41 16.77 -11.26
CA ALA A 245 -9.31 15.32 -11.43
C ALA A 245 -10.10 14.76 -12.63
N PHE A 246 -10.99 15.56 -13.22
CA PHE A 246 -11.94 15.11 -14.22
C PHE A 246 -11.67 15.71 -15.60
N THR A 247 -12.04 14.96 -16.64
CA THR A 247 -12.04 15.43 -18.02
C THR A 247 -13.45 15.29 -18.59
N ARG A 248 -13.97 16.36 -19.20
CA ARG A 248 -15.23 16.29 -19.95
C ARG A 248 -14.98 15.67 -21.32
N THR A 249 -15.60 14.54 -21.60
CA THR A 249 -15.43 13.78 -22.86
C THR A 249 -16.61 13.97 -23.82
N ALA A 250 -17.80 14.27 -23.31
CA ALA A 250 -18.98 14.61 -24.11
C ALA A 250 -19.87 15.60 -23.33
N PRO A 251 -20.93 16.17 -23.94
CA PRO A 251 -21.84 17.09 -23.23
C PRO A 251 -22.38 16.56 -21.91
N GLY A 252 -22.58 15.25 -21.79
CA GLY A 252 -23.06 14.57 -20.56
C GLY A 252 -22.15 13.46 -20.06
N ALA A 253 -20.84 13.47 -20.36
CA ALA A 253 -19.91 12.41 -19.94
C ALA A 253 -18.59 12.97 -19.39
N LEU A 254 -18.07 12.30 -18.35
CA LEU A 254 -16.80 12.60 -17.70
C LEU A 254 -15.97 11.34 -17.53
N GLU A 255 -14.66 11.55 -17.44
CA GLU A 255 -13.70 10.56 -16.98
C GLU A 255 -12.92 11.09 -15.78
N LEU A 256 -12.55 10.21 -14.86
CA LEU A 256 -11.49 10.46 -13.90
C LEU A 256 -10.13 10.28 -14.60
N LYS A 257 -9.21 11.21 -14.40
CA LYS A 257 -7.87 11.17 -14.99
C LYS A 257 -7.03 10.02 -14.44
N ALA A 258 -6.19 9.45 -15.30
CA ALA A 258 -5.20 8.42 -14.96
C ALA A 258 -4.24 8.87 -13.84
N GLY A 259 -3.75 7.89 -13.07
CA GLY A 259 -2.84 8.10 -11.94
C GLY A 259 -3.51 8.70 -10.70
N THR A 260 -4.85 8.68 -10.61
CA THR A 260 -5.56 9.15 -9.41
C THR A 260 -5.62 8.03 -8.36
N LEU A 261 -5.27 8.36 -7.12
CA LEU A 261 -5.38 7.49 -5.95
C LEU A 261 -6.48 8.03 -5.03
N VAL A 262 -7.42 7.17 -4.66
CA VAL A 262 -8.54 7.52 -3.76
C VAL A 262 -8.67 6.48 -2.67
N GLU A 263 -8.58 6.90 -1.41
CA GLU A 263 -9.03 6.04 -0.30
C GLU A 263 -10.56 6.07 -0.20
N VAL A 264 -11.18 4.90 -0.14
CA VAL A 264 -12.62 4.70 0.09
C VAL A 264 -12.81 3.45 0.93
N ALA A 265 -13.56 3.58 2.04
CA ALA A 265 -13.89 2.48 2.94
C ALA A 265 -12.65 1.72 3.48
N GLY A 266 -11.54 2.42 3.73
CA GLY A 266 -10.26 1.84 4.16
C GLY A 266 -9.38 1.34 3.02
N LEU A 267 -9.89 1.29 1.78
CA LEU A 267 -9.17 0.78 0.62
C LEU A 267 -8.64 1.90 -0.26
N VAL A 268 -7.36 1.85 -0.63
CA VAL A 268 -6.81 2.73 -1.66
C VAL A 268 -7.10 2.15 -3.04
N ARG A 269 -7.83 2.91 -3.86
CA ARG A 269 -8.10 2.64 -5.27
C ARG A 269 -7.13 3.43 -6.14
N HIS A 270 -6.41 2.73 -7.02
CA HIS A 270 -5.53 3.33 -8.01
C HIS A 270 -6.16 3.22 -9.40
N PHE A 271 -6.41 4.35 -10.04
CA PHE A 271 -6.94 4.42 -11.40
C PHE A 271 -5.79 4.66 -12.37
N GLU A 272 -5.15 3.60 -12.84
CA GLU A 272 -3.96 3.66 -13.71
C GLU A 272 -4.24 4.26 -15.10
N ALA A 273 -5.48 4.18 -15.57
CA ALA A 273 -5.94 4.73 -16.83
C ALA A 273 -7.11 5.71 -16.60
N ALA A 274 -7.37 6.56 -17.61
CA ALA A 274 -8.57 7.38 -17.62
C ALA A 274 -9.80 6.47 -17.54
N THR A 275 -10.67 6.72 -16.58
CA THR A 275 -11.78 5.81 -16.24
C THR A 275 -13.09 6.56 -16.31
N SER A 276 -14.03 6.06 -17.12
CA SER A 276 -15.35 6.67 -17.30
C SER A 276 -16.17 6.68 -16.01
N ILE A 277 -16.83 7.80 -15.75
CA ILE A 277 -17.74 7.98 -14.63
C ILE A 277 -19.14 7.62 -15.09
N ALA A 278 -19.79 6.67 -14.42
CA ALA A 278 -21.17 6.29 -14.72
C ALA A 278 -22.11 7.45 -14.39
N MET A 279 -22.89 7.89 -15.38
CA MET A 279 -23.78 9.04 -15.24
C MET A 279 -25.22 8.58 -14.95
N PRO A 280 -25.95 9.29 -14.08
CA PRO A 280 -27.39 9.13 -13.93
C PRO A 280 -28.12 9.84 -15.09
N ALA A 281 -29.45 9.85 -15.06
CA ALA A 281 -30.20 10.77 -15.90
C ALA A 281 -29.84 12.22 -15.51
N LEU A 282 -29.37 13.00 -16.49
CA LEU A 282 -28.91 14.36 -16.27
C LEU A 282 -30.05 15.36 -16.50
N ALA A 283 -30.38 16.13 -15.46
CA ALA A 283 -31.38 17.18 -15.49
C ALA A 283 -30.70 18.56 -15.60
N ALA A 284 -31.16 19.37 -16.57
CA ALA A 284 -30.66 20.72 -16.77
C ALA A 284 -30.75 21.57 -15.49
N GLY A 285 -29.71 22.34 -15.21
CA GLY A 285 -29.63 23.20 -14.03
C GLY A 285 -29.34 22.46 -12.71
N THR A 286 -28.83 21.22 -12.76
CA THR A 286 -28.62 20.40 -11.57
C THR A 286 -27.13 20.19 -11.29
N ASP A 287 -26.75 20.31 -10.01
CA ASP A 287 -25.42 19.93 -9.53
C ASP A 287 -25.35 18.43 -9.25
N TYR A 288 -24.23 17.80 -9.64
CA TYR A 288 -23.95 16.39 -9.42
C TYR A 288 -22.66 16.24 -8.62
N ALA A 289 -22.68 15.36 -7.63
CA ALA A 289 -21.48 14.91 -6.93
C ALA A 289 -20.90 13.68 -7.66
N VAL A 290 -19.57 13.59 -7.70
CA VAL A 290 -18.83 12.43 -8.25
C VAL A 290 -18.28 11.61 -7.09
N TYR A 291 -18.50 10.31 -7.15
CA TYR A 291 -18.14 9.34 -6.12
C TYR A 291 -17.17 8.28 -6.64
N ALA A 292 -16.20 7.94 -5.80
CA ALA A 292 -15.50 6.66 -5.87
C ALA A 292 -16.13 5.69 -4.88
N CYS A 293 -16.40 4.47 -5.33
CA CYS A 293 -17.08 3.44 -4.56
C CYS A 293 -16.11 2.35 -4.08
N ALA A 294 -16.48 1.69 -2.97
CA ALA A 294 -15.67 0.65 -2.36
C ALA A 294 -15.43 -0.56 -3.29
N ASP A 295 -16.31 -0.81 -4.26
CA ASP A 295 -16.15 -1.84 -5.30
C ASP A 295 -15.23 -1.42 -6.47
N GLY A 296 -14.72 -0.19 -6.46
CA GLY A 296 -13.90 0.38 -7.53
C GLY A 296 -14.70 1.13 -8.60
N ALA A 297 -16.02 1.18 -8.51
CA ALA A 297 -16.84 1.93 -9.46
C ALA A 297 -16.67 3.46 -9.28
N LEU A 298 -16.84 4.19 -10.38
CA LEU A 298 -16.94 5.65 -10.41
C LEU A 298 -18.32 6.05 -10.90
N ARG A 299 -18.99 6.98 -10.20
CA ARG A 299 -20.33 7.44 -10.61
C ARG A 299 -20.65 8.85 -10.17
N ALA A 300 -21.54 9.49 -10.91
CA ALA A 300 -22.15 10.75 -10.53
C ALA A 300 -23.55 10.54 -9.94
N ASP A 301 -23.98 11.41 -9.04
CA ASP A 301 -25.31 11.36 -8.43
C ASP A 301 -25.75 12.77 -7.96
N PRO A 302 -27.04 13.15 -8.05
CA PRO A 302 -27.52 14.42 -7.53
C PRO A 302 -27.56 14.46 -5.98
N SER A 303 -27.56 13.31 -5.32
CA SER A 303 -27.45 13.22 -3.86
C SER A 303 -26.06 13.66 -3.40
N PRO A 304 -25.95 14.62 -2.45
CA PRO A 304 -24.67 14.99 -1.86
C PRO A 304 -24.26 14.06 -0.71
N VAL A 305 -25.04 13.02 -0.40
CA VAL A 305 -24.77 12.13 0.74
C VAL A 305 -24.07 10.86 0.26
N ALA A 306 -24.71 10.13 -0.65
CA ALA A 306 -24.18 8.91 -1.26
C ALA A 306 -24.91 8.67 -2.59
N PRO A 307 -24.26 8.02 -3.56
CA PRO A 307 -24.88 7.72 -4.84
C PRO A 307 -25.84 6.53 -4.72
N ALA A 308 -26.80 6.44 -5.63
CA ALA A 308 -27.79 5.35 -5.65
C ALA A 308 -27.11 3.97 -5.61
N GLY A 309 -27.55 3.12 -4.68
CA GLY A 309 -26.99 1.78 -4.44
C GLY A 309 -25.82 1.72 -3.46
N TYR A 310 -25.37 2.86 -2.90
CA TYR A 310 -24.28 2.93 -1.94
C TYR A 310 -24.66 3.72 -0.70
N THR A 311 -23.79 3.70 0.30
CA THR A 311 -23.87 4.49 1.53
C THR A 311 -22.65 5.40 1.67
N ALA A 312 -22.70 6.38 2.58
CA ALA A 312 -21.54 7.22 2.89
C ALA A 312 -20.33 6.43 3.44
N ALA A 313 -20.54 5.20 3.92
CA ALA A 313 -19.47 4.32 4.38
C ALA A 313 -18.83 3.51 3.24
N THR A 314 -19.57 3.27 2.15
CA THR A 314 -19.15 2.43 1.01
C THR A 314 -18.85 3.25 -0.24
N SER A 315 -18.92 4.57 -0.14
CA SER A 315 -18.62 5.51 -1.22
C SER A 315 -18.02 6.76 -0.63
N ARG A 316 -17.23 7.46 -1.44
CA ARG A 316 -16.60 8.72 -1.07
C ARG A 316 -16.84 9.74 -2.18
N MET A 317 -17.41 10.88 -1.83
CA MET A 317 -17.47 12.02 -2.73
C MET A 317 -16.05 12.54 -2.97
N ILE A 318 -15.65 12.59 -4.24
CA ILE A 318 -14.32 13.04 -4.67
C ILE A 318 -14.36 14.35 -5.45
N GLY A 319 -15.56 14.84 -5.79
CA GLY A 319 -15.74 16.09 -6.51
C GLY A 319 -17.17 16.27 -7.00
N GLY A 320 -17.35 17.10 -8.02
CA GLY A 320 -18.65 17.36 -8.62
C GLY A 320 -18.60 18.32 -9.80
N PHE A 321 -19.77 18.58 -10.35
CA PHE A 321 -19.98 19.44 -11.52
C PHE A 321 -21.40 19.98 -11.59
N HIS A 322 -21.60 21.01 -12.41
CA HIS A 322 -22.91 21.55 -12.75
C HIS A 322 -23.30 21.13 -14.18
N TYR A 323 -24.47 20.49 -14.32
CA TYR A 323 -25.08 20.21 -15.62
C TYR A 323 -25.94 21.42 -16.01
N ALA A 324 -25.34 22.36 -16.74
CA ALA A 324 -25.96 23.62 -17.09
C ALA A 324 -27.14 23.42 -18.07
N ALA A 325 -28.11 24.33 -18.04
CA ALA A 325 -29.23 24.34 -18.98
C ALA A 325 -28.83 24.75 -20.42
N GLY A 326 -27.58 25.19 -20.62
CA GLY A 326 -27.05 25.66 -21.90
C GLY A 326 -25.54 25.63 -21.98
N GLY A 327 -25.01 25.80 -23.18
CA GLY A 327 -23.58 25.95 -23.43
C GLY A 327 -23.03 27.30 -23.00
N ASN A 328 -21.73 27.33 -22.73
CA ASN A 328 -21.00 28.55 -22.40
C ASN A 328 -20.77 29.40 -23.66
N ALA A 329 -20.47 30.69 -23.47
CA ALA A 329 -20.05 31.53 -24.58
C ALA A 329 -18.73 31.05 -25.20
N THR A 330 -18.68 31.01 -26.53
CA THR A 330 -17.53 30.52 -27.30
C THR A 330 -16.49 31.61 -27.56
N GLY A 331 -16.87 32.88 -27.45
CA GLY A 331 -15.98 34.01 -27.69
C GLY A 331 -16.48 35.30 -27.06
N TYR A 332 -15.91 36.42 -27.50
CA TYR A 332 -16.38 37.74 -27.12
C TYR A 332 -17.77 37.99 -27.69
N ASN A 333 -18.69 38.46 -26.83
CA ASN A 333 -20.01 38.94 -27.23
C ASN A 333 -20.86 37.89 -28.01
N THR A 334 -20.66 36.59 -27.73
CA THR A 334 -21.41 35.53 -28.40
C THR A 334 -22.65 35.09 -27.63
N GLY A 335 -22.62 35.20 -26.30
CA GLY A 335 -23.55 34.48 -25.44
C GLY A 335 -23.38 32.97 -25.55
N GLY A 336 -24.13 32.24 -24.74
CA GLY A 336 -24.26 30.78 -24.77
C GLY A 336 -25.38 30.29 -25.68
N ASP A 337 -25.62 28.98 -25.65
CA ASP A 337 -26.72 28.30 -26.33
C ASP A 337 -27.71 27.68 -25.33
N ALA A 338 -28.80 27.09 -25.81
CA ALA A 338 -29.83 26.46 -24.96
C ALA A 338 -29.70 24.92 -24.88
N THR A 339 -28.53 24.36 -25.20
CA THR A 339 -28.28 22.91 -25.19
C THR A 339 -27.68 22.50 -23.84
N PRO A 340 -28.40 21.73 -23.01
CA PRO A 340 -27.89 21.30 -21.72
C PRO A 340 -26.60 20.51 -21.85
N GLN A 341 -25.63 20.85 -21.01
CA GLN A 341 -24.32 20.20 -21.01
C GLN A 341 -23.58 20.45 -19.69
N ILE A 342 -22.61 19.60 -19.39
CA ILE A 342 -21.66 19.82 -18.29
C ILE A 342 -20.87 21.09 -18.59
N ASN A 343 -20.92 22.06 -17.68
CA ASN A 343 -20.06 23.24 -17.73
C ASN A 343 -18.63 22.82 -17.31
N PRO A 344 -17.63 22.84 -18.20
CA PRO A 344 -16.28 22.36 -17.88
C PRO A 344 -15.59 23.21 -16.81
N TYR A 345 -16.01 24.45 -16.60
CA TYR A 345 -15.47 25.32 -15.55
C TYR A 345 -16.12 25.07 -14.18
N SER A 346 -17.20 24.31 -14.12
CA SER A 346 -17.84 23.92 -12.85
C SER A 346 -17.23 22.66 -12.21
N LEU A 347 -16.31 21.98 -12.93
CA LEU A 347 -15.65 20.77 -12.44
C LEU A 347 -14.79 21.11 -11.21
N TRP A 348 -15.08 20.49 -10.07
CA TRP A 348 -14.31 20.64 -8.84
C TRP A 348 -13.99 19.27 -8.22
N ASP A 349 -12.87 19.17 -7.51
CA ASP A 349 -12.48 17.98 -6.73
C ASP A 349 -12.03 18.37 -5.32
N LEU A 350 -11.69 17.39 -4.47
CA LEU A 350 -11.31 17.64 -3.07
C LEU A 350 -10.11 18.58 -2.90
N ALA A 351 -9.23 18.68 -3.90
CA ALA A 351 -8.02 19.50 -3.92
C ALA A 351 -8.07 20.65 -4.96
N TRP A 352 -9.16 20.78 -5.73
CA TRP A 352 -9.39 21.81 -6.76
C TRP A 352 -10.84 22.30 -6.67
N ARG A 353 -11.11 23.27 -5.80
CA ARG A 353 -12.50 23.66 -5.44
C ARG A 353 -12.61 25.12 -5.00
N PRO A 354 -13.83 25.67 -4.88
CA PRO A 354 -14.02 26.97 -4.24
C PRO A 354 -13.70 26.94 -2.75
N ALA A 355 -13.22 28.07 -2.23
CA ALA A 355 -12.93 28.34 -0.83
C ALA A 355 -14.21 28.63 -0.01
N CYS A 356 -15.26 27.83 -0.21
CA CYS A 356 -16.50 27.92 0.55
C CYS A 356 -16.97 26.52 0.99
N PRO A 357 -17.83 26.43 2.03
CA PRO A 357 -18.31 25.15 2.54
C PRO A 357 -19.04 24.32 1.47
N ASN A 358 -19.86 24.97 0.64
CA ASN A 358 -20.63 24.32 -0.42
C ASN A 358 -20.12 24.75 -1.80
N PRO A 359 -19.52 23.84 -2.59
CA PRO A 359 -18.95 24.14 -3.91
C PRO A 359 -19.96 24.13 -5.06
N ARG A 360 -21.22 23.76 -4.81
CA ARG A 360 -22.27 23.63 -5.82
C ARG A 360 -22.62 24.97 -6.47
N GLY A 361 -23.05 24.92 -7.73
CA GLY A 361 -23.52 26.09 -8.46
C GLY A 361 -22.45 27.13 -8.76
N MET A 362 -21.16 26.77 -8.79
CA MET A 362 -20.06 27.70 -9.08
C MET A 362 -19.25 27.29 -10.31
N ALA A 363 -18.61 28.27 -10.95
CA ALA A 363 -17.67 28.06 -12.04
C ALA A 363 -16.34 28.78 -11.78
N LEU A 364 -15.24 28.11 -12.14
CA LEU A 364 -13.88 28.62 -12.03
C LEU A 364 -13.60 29.60 -13.18
N VAL A 365 -13.50 30.88 -12.83
CA VAL A 365 -13.26 31.99 -13.75
C VAL A 365 -11.76 32.16 -13.96
N ALA A 366 -11.32 31.99 -15.21
CA ALA A 366 -9.92 32.18 -15.65
C ALA A 366 -8.86 31.40 -14.84
N GLY A 367 -9.26 30.33 -14.13
CA GLY A 367 -8.38 29.58 -13.24
C GLY A 367 -7.95 30.33 -11.97
N ARG A 368 -8.63 31.43 -11.60
CA ARG A 368 -8.23 32.31 -10.49
C ARG A 368 -9.19 32.30 -9.30
N PHE A 369 -10.49 32.43 -9.55
CA PHE A 369 -11.51 32.48 -8.50
C PHE A 369 -12.78 31.78 -8.99
N TRP A 370 -13.67 31.44 -8.07
CA TRP A 370 -14.96 30.85 -8.37
C TRP A 370 -16.05 31.89 -8.29
N CYS A 371 -16.96 31.86 -9.25
CA CYS A 371 -18.13 32.72 -9.30
C CYS A 371 -19.40 31.87 -9.30
N ASP A 372 -20.41 32.31 -8.57
CA ASP A 372 -21.75 31.74 -8.63
C ASP A 372 -22.28 31.79 -10.06
N ILE A 373 -22.71 30.64 -10.57
CA ILE A 373 -23.33 30.48 -11.90
C ILE A 373 -24.60 31.31 -11.97
N TYR A 374 -25.39 31.36 -10.91
CA TYR A 374 -26.67 32.05 -10.83
C TYR A 374 -26.60 33.28 -9.92
N LEU A 375 -27.53 34.23 -10.11
CA LEU A 375 -27.76 35.30 -9.14
C LEU A 375 -28.21 34.70 -7.80
N THR A 376 -27.97 35.42 -6.71
CA THR A 376 -28.33 34.92 -5.38
C THR A 376 -29.84 34.80 -5.22
N GLY A 377 -30.30 33.62 -4.80
CA GLY A 377 -31.71 33.37 -4.52
C GLY A 377 -32.13 33.81 -3.11
N VAL A 378 -33.45 33.83 -2.87
CA VAL A 378 -34.04 34.28 -1.59
C VAL A 378 -33.74 33.42 -0.36
N ASN A 379 -33.20 32.20 -0.52
CA ASN A 379 -33.07 31.22 0.56
C ASN A 379 -31.70 30.50 0.60
N VAL A 380 -30.65 31.24 0.97
CA VAL A 380 -29.27 30.72 0.93
C VAL A 380 -28.97 29.58 1.90
N ASP A 381 -29.69 29.48 3.02
CA ASP A 381 -29.47 28.40 4.00
C ASP A 381 -29.90 27.04 3.44
N ALA A 382 -30.99 26.99 2.67
CA ALA A 382 -31.47 25.75 2.06
C ALA A 382 -30.81 25.46 0.71
N ASP A 383 -30.63 26.50 -0.10
CA ASP A 383 -30.29 26.36 -1.53
C ASP A 383 -28.82 26.61 -1.82
N GLY A 384 -28.09 27.21 -0.87
CA GLY A 384 -26.86 27.94 -1.17
C GLY A 384 -27.15 29.24 -1.94
N SER A 385 -26.10 29.99 -2.24
CA SER A 385 -26.23 31.27 -2.98
C SER A 385 -26.42 31.12 -4.48
N SER A 386 -26.35 29.91 -5.06
CA SER A 386 -26.41 29.73 -6.51
C SER A 386 -27.15 28.44 -6.84
N ARG A 387 -28.40 28.58 -7.31
CA ARG A 387 -29.29 27.48 -7.65
C ARG A 387 -30.09 27.84 -8.89
N TYR A 388 -30.32 26.90 -9.79
CA TYR A 388 -31.19 27.08 -10.96
C TYR A 388 -32.66 27.11 -10.56
N GLY A 389 -33.45 28.02 -11.14
CA GLY A 389 -34.88 28.13 -10.93
C GLY A 389 -35.31 28.69 -9.57
N ALA A 390 -34.38 29.26 -8.79
CA ALA A 390 -34.70 29.92 -7.53
C ALA A 390 -35.23 31.34 -7.79
N THR A 391 -36.15 31.82 -6.96
CA THR A 391 -36.53 33.24 -6.96
C THR A 391 -35.32 34.09 -6.61
N ILE A 392 -35.00 35.06 -7.46
CA ILE A 392 -33.85 35.96 -7.27
C ILE A 392 -34.11 36.86 -6.06
N ALA A 393 -33.10 37.04 -5.22
CA ALA A 393 -33.16 38.02 -4.13
C ALA A 393 -32.98 39.43 -4.70
N ASP A 394 -33.98 40.28 -4.46
CA ASP A 394 -33.99 41.68 -4.85
C ASP A 394 -34.87 42.51 -3.91
N GLY A 395 -35.02 43.81 -4.17
CA GLY A 395 -35.82 44.69 -3.32
C GLY A 395 -37.33 44.42 -3.32
N SER A 396 -37.85 43.68 -4.31
CA SER A 396 -39.25 43.20 -4.38
C SER A 396 -39.43 41.78 -3.88
N SER A 397 -38.35 40.99 -3.88
CA SER A 397 -38.27 39.65 -3.29
C SER A 397 -37.17 39.59 -2.22
N PRO A 398 -37.35 40.24 -1.04
CA PRO A 398 -36.33 40.25 0.00
C PRO A 398 -35.93 38.84 0.44
N PRO A 399 -34.63 38.56 0.60
CA PRO A 399 -34.18 37.24 1.03
C PRO A 399 -34.52 36.99 2.50
N LYS A 400 -34.59 35.70 2.84
CA LYS A 400 -34.59 35.25 4.23
C LYS A 400 -33.31 35.70 4.92
N VAL A 401 -33.43 36.11 6.18
CA VAL A 401 -32.27 36.35 7.03
C VAL A 401 -31.55 35.02 7.23
N PRO A 402 -30.24 34.91 6.95
CA PRO A 402 -29.50 33.69 7.23
C PRO A 402 -29.50 33.34 8.71
N ALA A 403 -29.51 32.05 9.03
CA ALA A 403 -29.39 31.56 10.41
C ALA A 403 -28.14 32.10 11.11
N MET A 404 -27.03 32.27 10.36
CA MET A 404 -25.78 32.86 10.89
C MET A 404 -25.96 34.28 11.43
N PHE A 405 -26.92 35.04 10.91
CA PHE A 405 -27.24 36.40 11.32
C PHE A 405 -28.55 36.50 12.11
N GLY A 406 -29.00 35.38 12.69
CA GLY A 406 -30.16 35.32 13.58
C GLY A 406 -31.51 35.02 12.90
N GLY A 407 -31.50 34.58 11.65
CA GLY A 407 -32.71 34.13 10.97
C GLY A 407 -33.28 32.81 11.51
N ASP A 408 -34.58 32.62 11.35
CA ASP A 408 -35.34 31.45 11.82
C ASP A 408 -35.79 30.52 10.67
N GLY A 409 -35.33 30.79 9.44
CA GLY A 409 -35.74 30.08 8.22
C GLY A 409 -37.03 30.59 7.56
N THR A 410 -37.69 31.60 8.15
CA THR A 410 -38.91 32.24 7.63
C THR A 410 -38.82 33.76 7.53
N THR A 411 -38.21 34.42 8.51
CA THR A 411 -38.04 35.87 8.58
C THR A 411 -37.21 36.38 7.40
N THR A 412 -37.70 37.43 6.73
CA THR A 412 -36.99 38.10 5.63
C THR A 412 -36.46 39.45 6.08
N TYR A 413 -35.44 39.96 5.40
CA TYR A 413 -34.87 41.29 5.68
C TYR A 413 -35.85 42.45 5.41
N GLY A 414 -36.94 42.21 4.65
CA GLY A 414 -37.89 43.24 4.22
C GLY A 414 -37.35 44.21 3.16
N SER A 415 -36.07 44.11 2.79
CA SER A 415 -35.41 44.83 1.70
C SER A 415 -34.24 44.00 1.15
N PHE A 416 -33.56 44.52 0.13
CA PHE A 416 -32.29 43.97 -0.32
C PHE A 416 -31.24 45.04 -0.62
N THR A 417 -30.62 45.49 0.46
CA THR A 417 -29.54 46.49 0.49
C THR A 417 -28.16 45.85 0.28
N TRP A 418 -27.13 46.67 0.11
CA TRP A 418 -25.74 46.19 0.02
C TRP A 418 -25.30 45.44 1.29
N PHE A 419 -25.74 45.91 2.47
CA PHE A 419 -25.45 45.26 3.75
C PHE A 419 -26.05 43.84 3.80
N GLU A 420 -27.30 43.72 3.41
CA GLU A 420 -28.05 42.46 3.43
C GLU A 420 -27.49 41.48 2.38
N ALA A 421 -27.10 41.97 1.19
CA ALA A 421 -26.38 41.18 0.20
C ALA A 421 -25.03 40.65 0.71
N THR A 422 -24.29 41.47 1.47
CA THR A 422 -23.02 41.08 2.07
C THR A 422 -23.22 40.01 3.14
N GLU A 423 -24.18 40.19 4.05
CA GLU A 423 -24.54 39.19 5.07
C GLU A 423 -24.96 37.86 4.44
N LEU A 424 -25.78 37.90 3.40
CA LEU A 424 -26.27 36.73 2.68
C LEU A 424 -25.15 35.90 2.06
N LEU A 425 -24.12 36.55 1.49
CA LEU A 425 -22.98 35.84 0.91
C LEU A 425 -21.97 35.38 1.95
N HIS A 426 -21.72 36.19 2.98
CA HIS A 426 -20.81 35.81 4.07
C HIS A 426 -21.35 34.62 4.86
N SER A 427 -22.67 34.45 5.00
CA SER A 427 -23.25 33.28 5.69
C SER A 427 -22.91 31.95 5.02
N VAL A 428 -22.60 31.95 3.72
CA VAL A 428 -22.20 30.77 2.94
C VAL A 428 -20.72 30.80 2.55
N GLY A 429 -19.91 31.62 3.21
CA GLY A 429 -18.45 31.71 3.01
C GLY A 429 -18.05 32.31 1.66
N LYS A 430 -18.82 33.28 1.16
CA LYS A 430 -18.59 33.98 -0.10
C LYS A 430 -18.58 35.50 0.12
N THR A 431 -18.12 36.23 -0.88
CA THR A 431 -18.15 37.71 -0.90
C THR A 431 -18.79 38.22 -2.19
N LEU A 432 -19.14 39.51 -2.23
CA LEU A 432 -19.52 40.17 -3.48
C LEU A 432 -18.32 40.24 -4.44
N LEU A 433 -18.59 40.35 -5.74
CA LEU A 433 -17.54 40.60 -6.74
C LEU A 433 -17.01 42.02 -6.63
N ASP A 434 -15.70 42.19 -6.77
CA ASP A 434 -15.14 43.50 -7.14
C ASP A 434 -15.30 43.74 -8.65
N TYR A 435 -14.99 44.97 -9.09
CA TYR A 435 -15.19 45.34 -10.49
C TYR A 435 -14.31 44.54 -11.47
N PRO A 436 -13.00 44.32 -11.22
CA PRO A 436 -12.18 43.43 -12.05
C PRO A 436 -12.73 42.01 -12.17
N ASP A 437 -13.14 41.39 -11.07
CA ASP A 437 -13.69 40.04 -11.08
C ASP A 437 -14.98 39.97 -11.88
N PHE A 438 -15.86 40.95 -11.72
CA PHE A 438 -17.09 41.04 -12.51
C PHE A 438 -16.79 41.11 -14.01
N VAL A 439 -15.86 41.97 -14.42
CA VAL A 439 -15.48 42.12 -15.84
C VAL A 439 -15.00 40.79 -16.43
N VAL A 440 -14.20 40.02 -15.68
CA VAL A 440 -13.69 38.73 -16.15
C VAL A 440 -14.77 37.64 -16.10
N ALA A 441 -15.58 37.58 -15.05
CA ALA A 441 -16.64 36.59 -14.86
C ALA A 441 -17.76 36.74 -15.90
N SER A 442 -18.05 37.97 -16.32
CA SER A 442 -19.10 38.30 -17.30
C SER A 442 -18.63 38.30 -18.74
N PHE A 443 -17.32 38.14 -18.99
CA PHE A 443 -16.77 38.10 -20.35
C PHE A 443 -17.44 37.03 -21.21
N GLY A 444 -17.87 37.42 -22.42
CA GLY A 444 -18.46 36.53 -23.42
C GLY A 444 -19.99 36.58 -23.46
N ALA A 445 -20.64 37.06 -22.40
CA ALA A 445 -22.06 37.41 -22.45
C ALA A 445 -22.31 38.51 -23.48
N LYS A 446 -23.53 38.58 -24.01
CA LYS A 446 -23.87 39.57 -25.03
C LYS A 446 -23.88 40.99 -24.47
N GLU A 447 -23.07 41.85 -25.07
CA GLU A 447 -22.86 43.24 -24.72
C GLU A 447 -23.88 44.15 -25.41
N GLY A 448 -24.25 45.26 -24.78
CA GLY A 448 -25.20 46.23 -25.33
C GLY A 448 -26.63 45.69 -25.43
N VAL A 449 -26.96 44.65 -24.67
CA VAL A 449 -28.28 44.02 -24.69
C VAL A 449 -28.75 43.76 -23.26
N SER A 450 -29.96 44.21 -22.96
CA SER A 450 -30.68 43.82 -21.76
C SER A 450 -31.76 42.79 -22.05
N ARG A 451 -32.14 42.05 -21.02
CA ARG A 451 -33.18 41.02 -21.05
C ARG A 451 -34.54 41.56 -21.55
N GLY A 452 -34.89 42.80 -21.23
CA GLY A 452 -36.13 43.47 -21.64
C GLY A 452 -37.27 43.38 -20.62
N ASN A 453 -37.28 42.34 -19.78
CA ASN A 453 -38.20 42.19 -18.65
C ASN A 453 -37.52 41.55 -17.45
N ASP A 454 -38.12 41.70 -16.28
CA ASP A 454 -37.62 41.13 -15.01
C ASP A 454 -37.51 39.59 -15.12
N PRO A 455 -36.34 38.99 -14.86
CA PRO A 455 -36.20 37.54 -14.86
C PRO A 455 -37.01 36.82 -13.79
N VAL A 456 -37.23 37.42 -12.61
CA VAL A 456 -37.88 36.81 -11.42
C VAL A 456 -37.14 35.60 -10.84
N THR A 457 -36.69 34.66 -11.67
CA THR A 457 -35.98 33.45 -11.30
C THR A 457 -34.61 33.35 -11.97
N THR A 458 -33.72 32.63 -11.31
CA THR A 458 -32.42 32.28 -11.83
C THR A 458 -32.53 31.23 -12.94
N GLY A 459 -31.61 31.28 -13.91
CA GLY A 459 -31.55 30.28 -14.97
C GLY A 459 -32.18 30.76 -16.28
N PHE A 460 -32.71 29.83 -17.07
CA PHE A 460 -33.28 30.13 -18.38
C PHE A 460 -34.80 30.22 -18.27
N ALA A 461 -35.33 31.43 -18.40
CA ALA A 461 -36.77 31.68 -18.35
C ALA A 461 -37.39 31.67 -19.76
N THR A 462 -38.64 31.21 -19.84
CA THR A 462 -39.38 31.05 -21.10
C THR A 462 -40.09 32.34 -21.57
N THR A 463 -40.12 33.37 -20.73
CA THR A 463 -40.87 34.63 -20.94
C THR A 463 -40.10 35.68 -21.74
N ASN A 464 -38.94 35.34 -22.28
CA ASN A 464 -38.01 36.32 -22.85
C ASN A 464 -38.30 36.64 -24.33
N ALA A 465 -38.07 37.89 -24.75
CA ALA A 465 -38.67 38.47 -25.97
C ALA A 465 -37.93 38.18 -27.29
N GLY A 466 -36.80 37.46 -27.29
CA GLY A 466 -36.06 37.12 -28.51
C GLY A 466 -34.76 36.36 -28.29
N ALA A 467 -34.21 35.74 -29.36
CA ALA A 467 -32.99 34.93 -29.29
C ALA A 467 -31.74 35.77 -28.91
N THR A 468 -31.75 37.08 -29.14
CA THR A 468 -30.61 37.96 -28.87
C THR A 468 -30.53 38.47 -27.43
N ASN A 469 -31.61 38.36 -26.66
CA ASN A 469 -31.69 38.81 -25.25
C ASN A 469 -32.21 37.72 -24.31
N ALA A 470 -32.33 36.48 -24.79
CA ALA A 470 -32.61 35.30 -23.99
C ALA A 470 -31.52 35.07 -22.92
N ASP A 471 -31.84 34.42 -21.80
CA ASP A 471 -30.90 34.25 -20.68
C ASP A 471 -29.62 33.49 -21.10
N GLN A 472 -29.72 32.56 -22.06
CA GLN A 472 -28.56 31.90 -22.67
C GLN A 472 -27.66 32.89 -23.43
N ALA A 473 -28.22 33.89 -24.12
CA ALA A 473 -27.43 34.93 -24.80
C ALA A 473 -26.66 35.82 -23.80
N LEU A 474 -27.14 35.88 -22.56
CA LEU A 474 -26.52 36.62 -21.46
C LEU A 474 -25.63 35.72 -20.58
N THR A 475 -25.28 34.53 -21.06
CA THR A 475 -24.37 33.59 -20.39
C THR A 475 -22.92 33.87 -20.79
N SER A 476 -22.01 33.88 -19.82
CA SER A 476 -20.59 34.18 -20.05
C SER A 476 -19.78 32.99 -20.58
N LYS A 477 -18.50 33.23 -20.90
CA LYS A 477 -17.53 32.19 -21.31
C LYS A 477 -17.36 31.10 -20.26
N TRP A 478 -17.52 31.45 -18.99
CA TRP A 478 -17.35 30.54 -17.86
C TRP A 478 -18.66 29.83 -17.49
N GLY A 479 -19.74 30.12 -18.22
CA GLY A 479 -21.08 29.61 -17.93
C GLY A 479 -21.77 30.36 -16.79
N ILE A 480 -21.42 31.64 -16.56
CA ILE A 480 -22.16 32.49 -15.61
C ILE A 480 -23.45 32.91 -16.30
N VAL A 481 -24.58 32.43 -15.78
CA VAL A 481 -25.91 32.66 -16.35
C VAL A 481 -26.46 33.99 -15.87
N GLN A 482 -27.15 34.73 -16.75
CA GLN A 482 -27.66 36.08 -16.46
C GLN A 482 -26.54 36.99 -15.96
N ALA A 483 -25.38 36.95 -16.64
CA ALA A 483 -24.17 37.64 -16.19
C ALA A 483 -24.30 39.17 -16.29
N VAL A 484 -25.08 39.66 -17.25
CA VAL A 484 -25.26 41.08 -17.58
C VAL A 484 -26.70 41.33 -18.04
N GLY A 485 -27.16 42.58 -17.95
CA GLY A 485 -28.42 43.01 -18.57
C GLY A 485 -29.68 42.39 -17.97
N CYS A 486 -29.59 41.74 -16.81
CA CYS A 486 -30.71 41.12 -16.09
C CYS A 486 -31.02 41.91 -14.83
N LEU A 487 -30.16 41.83 -13.82
CA LEU A 487 -30.20 42.67 -12.61
C LEU A 487 -28.82 43.27 -12.37
N TRP A 488 -28.79 44.46 -11.78
CA TRP A 488 -27.56 45.02 -11.25
C TRP A 488 -27.05 44.17 -10.09
N VAL A 489 -25.76 43.86 -10.09
CA VAL A 489 -25.11 43.11 -9.00
C VAL A 489 -24.38 44.09 -8.09
N TRP A 490 -24.67 44.07 -6.79
CA TRP A 490 -23.90 44.84 -5.80
C TRP A 490 -22.40 44.48 -5.86
N ALA A 491 -21.55 45.50 -5.90
CA ALA A 491 -20.10 45.35 -5.92
C ALA A 491 -19.52 45.38 -4.51
N ASN A 492 -18.39 44.69 -4.31
CA ASN A 492 -17.54 44.87 -3.14
C ASN A 492 -16.67 46.14 -3.26
N ALA A 493 -17.29 47.28 -3.53
CA ALA A 493 -16.60 48.53 -3.73
C ALA A 493 -17.52 49.73 -3.47
N PHE A 494 -16.92 50.79 -2.93
CA PHE A 494 -17.57 52.07 -2.67
C PHE A 494 -16.92 53.19 -3.49
N GLY A 495 -17.73 54.11 -3.99
CA GLY A 495 -17.27 55.22 -4.81
C GLY A 495 -18.42 56.13 -5.25
N GLY A 496 -18.11 57.20 -5.97
CA GLY A 496 -19.11 58.17 -6.42
C GLY A 496 -19.50 59.20 -5.34
N PRO A 497 -20.55 60.00 -5.60
CA PRO A 497 -20.94 61.10 -4.71
C PRO A 497 -21.49 60.59 -3.36
N TYR A 498 -21.32 61.38 -2.32
CA TYR A 498 -21.84 61.13 -0.97
C TYR A 498 -22.44 62.38 -0.36
N THR A 499 -23.31 62.19 0.64
CA THR A 499 -23.85 63.29 1.45
C THR A 499 -23.08 63.39 2.77
N ALA A 500 -22.68 64.60 3.16
CA ALA A 500 -22.00 64.84 4.43
C ALA A 500 -23.00 64.90 5.59
N GLY A 501 -22.69 64.21 6.69
CA GLY A 501 -23.52 64.17 7.89
C GLY A 501 -23.60 62.77 8.47
N TRP A 502 -23.85 62.68 9.78
CA TRP A 502 -24.19 61.43 10.44
C TRP A 502 -25.64 61.07 10.14
N ALA A 503 -25.88 59.82 9.72
CA ALA A 503 -27.22 59.31 9.47
C ALA A 503 -27.33 57.84 9.88
N ASP A 504 -28.43 57.49 10.55
CA ASP A 504 -28.79 56.10 10.86
C ASP A 504 -29.43 55.42 9.65
N ASN A 505 -28.60 55.16 8.64
CA ASN A 505 -29.00 54.47 7.43
C ASN A 505 -28.64 52.96 7.49
N ALA A 506 -28.07 52.49 8.61
CA ALA A 506 -27.74 51.09 8.85
C ALA A 506 -28.78 50.38 9.73
N LYS A 507 -30.01 50.92 9.79
CA LYS A 507 -31.16 50.36 10.53
C LYS A 507 -30.82 50.04 11.99
N GLY A 508 -30.21 50.99 12.70
CA GLY A 508 -29.86 50.82 14.12
C GLY A 508 -28.57 50.04 14.38
N ARG A 509 -27.79 49.70 13.34
CA ARG A 509 -26.46 49.06 13.44
C ARG A 509 -25.31 50.07 13.39
N GLY A 510 -25.55 51.27 13.94
CA GLY A 510 -24.63 52.41 13.91
C GLY A 510 -24.98 53.46 12.85
N GLN A 511 -24.37 54.64 12.95
CA GLN A 511 -24.54 55.71 11.98
C GLN A 511 -23.37 55.77 11.02
N THR A 512 -23.62 56.17 9.77
CA THR A 512 -22.60 56.37 8.75
C THR A 512 -22.26 57.85 8.61
N TYR A 513 -21.02 58.18 8.25
CA TYR A 513 -20.56 59.55 7.98
C TYR A 513 -19.81 59.58 6.65
N GLN A 514 -20.25 60.43 5.72
CA GLN A 514 -19.66 60.56 4.37
C GLN A 514 -19.56 59.22 3.62
N GLN A 515 -20.51 58.33 3.83
CA GLN A 515 -20.56 57.02 3.17
C GLN A 515 -20.73 57.21 1.65
N PRO A 516 -19.77 56.76 0.82
CA PRO A 516 -19.94 56.75 -0.63
C PRO A 516 -21.00 55.74 -1.07
N ASN A 517 -21.47 55.92 -2.30
CA ASN A 517 -22.35 54.95 -2.94
C ASN A 517 -21.65 53.59 -3.10
N ALA A 518 -22.43 52.52 -3.07
CA ALA A 518 -21.95 51.20 -3.41
C ALA A 518 -22.04 50.98 -4.94
N GLY A 519 -21.05 50.32 -5.51
CA GLY A 519 -21.05 49.99 -6.94
C GLY A 519 -22.15 48.99 -7.29
N LEU A 520 -22.74 49.14 -8.46
CA LEU A 520 -23.70 48.19 -9.05
C LEU A 520 -23.22 47.85 -10.47
N LEU A 521 -23.16 46.56 -10.81
CA LEU A 521 -22.49 46.05 -12.01
C LEU A 521 -23.44 45.30 -12.95
N GLY A 522 -23.19 45.35 -14.26
CA GLY A 522 -23.86 44.51 -15.27
C GLY A 522 -25.10 45.08 -15.94
N ALA A 523 -25.73 46.10 -15.35
CA ALA A 523 -27.02 46.66 -15.74
C ALA A 523 -28.23 45.71 -15.56
N HIS A 524 -29.44 46.27 -15.64
CA HIS A 524 -30.67 45.51 -15.44
C HIS A 524 -31.48 45.35 -16.74
N TRP A 525 -32.62 44.66 -16.63
CA TRP A 525 -33.43 44.23 -17.77
C TRP A 525 -33.94 45.34 -18.68
N SER A 526 -34.02 46.60 -18.25
CA SER A 526 -34.46 47.70 -19.11
C SER A 526 -33.36 48.70 -19.46
N SER A 527 -32.09 48.36 -19.22
CA SER A 527 -30.95 49.25 -19.51
C SER A 527 -30.57 49.33 -20.99
N GLY A 528 -31.10 48.42 -21.82
CA GLY A 528 -30.86 48.38 -23.26
C GLY A 528 -29.37 48.32 -23.59
N VAL A 529 -28.90 49.27 -24.39
CA VAL A 529 -27.50 49.35 -24.88
C VAL A 529 -26.46 49.61 -23.79
N ASN A 530 -26.88 49.98 -22.58
CA ASN A 530 -25.96 50.21 -21.47
C ASN A 530 -25.54 48.92 -20.75
N ALA A 531 -26.22 47.79 -21.01
CA ALA A 531 -25.89 46.51 -20.40
C ALA A 531 -24.59 45.93 -20.93
N GLY A 532 -23.81 45.28 -20.06
CA GLY A 532 -22.59 44.61 -20.46
C GLY A 532 -21.63 44.27 -19.33
N SER A 533 -20.57 43.55 -19.67
CA SER A 533 -19.57 43.04 -18.72
C SER A 533 -18.79 44.14 -17.98
N ARG A 534 -18.83 45.37 -18.51
CA ARG A 534 -18.20 46.56 -17.92
C ARG A 534 -19.23 47.58 -17.46
N ALA A 535 -20.53 47.32 -17.59
CA ALA A 535 -21.54 48.26 -17.12
C ALA A 535 -21.40 48.44 -15.60
N SER A 536 -21.30 49.69 -15.14
CA SER A 536 -21.25 50.01 -13.72
C SER A 536 -21.96 51.32 -13.44
N THR A 537 -22.69 51.39 -12.33
CA THR A 537 -23.20 52.65 -11.77
C THR A 537 -22.75 52.80 -10.32
N TRP A 538 -22.50 54.05 -9.92
CA TRP A 538 -21.96 54.44 -8.62
C TRP A 538 -22.83 55.55 -7.99
N ASN A 539 -24.14 55.44 -8.17
CA ASN A 539 -25.14 56.44 -7.79
C ASN A 539 -26.11 55.98 -6.70
N SER A 540 -25.95 54.75 -6.21
CA SER A 540 -26.87 54.15 -5.23
C SER A 540 -26.17 53.95 -3.89
N ALA A 541 -26.76 54.53 -2.85
CA ALA A 541 -26.26 54.36 -1.49
C ALA A 541 -26.39 52.90 -1.04
N PRO A 542 -25.54 52.41 -0.13
CA PRO A 542 -25.57 51.01 0.32
C PRO A 542 -26.89 50.59 0.98
N TRP A 543 -27.67 51.54 1.50
CA TRP A 543 -28.99 51.30 2.11
C TRP A 543 -30.16 51.37 1.11
N ASN A 544 -29.89 51.62 -0.17
CA ASN A 544 -30.94 51.59 -1.19
C ASN A 544 -31.36 50.14 -1.46
N SER A 545 -32.66 49.93 -1.67
CA SER A 545 -33.25 48.66 -2.04
C SER A 545 -34.22 48.87 -3.19
N ASN A 546 -34.08 48.10 -4.26
CA ASN A 546 -34.91 48.23 -5.45
C ASN A 546 -35.01 46.87 -6.18
N SER A 547 -36.07 46.69 -6.96
CA SER A 547 -36.33 45.48 -7.77
C SER A 547 -35.19 45.08 -8.72
N PRO A 548 -34.37 45.97 -9.32
CA PRO A 548 -33.28 45.55 -10.19
C PRO A 548 -31.95 45.32 -9.45
N PHE A 549 -31.90 45.36 -8.12
CA PHE A 549 -30.67 45.18 -7.35
C PHE A 549 -30.59 43.75 -6.83
N ALA A 550 -29.51 43.06 -7.18
CA ALA A 550 -29.23 41.68 -6.85
C ALA A 550 -27.81 41.51 -6.28
N ALA A 551 -27.45 40.27 -5.98
CA ALA A 551 -26.12 39.87 -5.57
C ALA A 551 -25.65 38.63 -6.35
N ARG A 552 -24.34 38.40 -6.34
CA ARG A 552 -23.70 37.19 -6.86
C ARG A 552 -22.46 36.90 -6.05
N GLY A 553 -22.27 35.64 -5.65
CA GLY A 553 -21.15 35.23 -4.82
C GLY A 553 -19.86 34.99 -5.59
N ARG A 554 -18.76 35.30 -4.91
CA ARG A 554 -17.36 34.95 -5.25
C ARG A 554 -16.77 34.11 -4.12
N ALA A 555 -15.89 33.18 -4.48
CA ALA A 555 -15.00 32.50 -3.55
C ALA A 555 -13.59 32.37 -4.16
N GLU A 556 -12.56 32.36 -3.31
CA GLU A 556 -11.18 32.08 -3.74
C GLU A 556 -11.04 30.66 -4.30
N HIS A 557 -10.04 30.44 -5.16
CA HIS A 557 -9.74 29.12 -5.67
C HIS A 557 -8.77 28.38 -4.75
N LEU A 558 -9.20 27.25 -4.17
CA LEU A 558 -8.34 26.39 -3.36
C LEU A 558 -7.66 25.33 -4.23
N ARG A 559 -6.32 25.32 -4.14
CA ARG A 559 -5.46 24.23 -4.60
C ARG A 559 -4.69 23.68 -3.40
N ARG A 560 -4.94 22.43 -3.03
CA ARG A 560 -4.09 21.72 -2.07
C ARG A 560 -3.04 20.93 -2.85
N ARG A 561 -1.77 21.12 -2.50
CA ARG A 561 -0.65 20.33 -3.04
C ARG A 561 -0.63 18.96 -2.40
#